data_AF-A0A6J4V0L2-F1
#
_entry.id   AF-A0A6J4V0L2-F1
#
_cell.length_a   1.000
_cell.length_b   1.000
_cell.length_c   1.000
_cell.angle_alpha   90.00
_cell.angle_beta   90.00
_cell.angle_gamma   90.00
#
_symmetry.space_group_name_H-M   'P 1'
#
loop_
_entity.id
_entity.type
_entity.pdbx_description
1 polymer ?
#
loop_
_entity_poly.entity_id
_entity_poly.type
_entity_poly.pdbx_seq_one_letter_code
_entity_poly.pdbx_strand_id
1 'polypeptide(L)'
;MKVGLDYWNTVSHNLDTFRVLADALLDGGHEVYIVTAVGHRRKHTVLADIAALDLPVSGVRMVVFDRPAEAPRLKFEVCQELGITLFFDDRADTCAYLNDRGIVACNVLRRPG
;
A
#
# COMPACT_ATOMS: atom_id res chain seq x y z
N MET A 1 11.54 8.38 -7.11
CA MET A 1 10.68 8.63 -5.92
C MET A 1 10.37 7.32 -5.22
N LYS A 2 9.76 7.34 -4.03
CA LYS A 2 9.30 6.13 -3.35
C LYS A 2 7.78 6.11 -3.31
N VAL A 3 7.19 5.00 -3.74
CA VAL A 3 5.75 4.83 -3.93
C VAL A 3 5.23 3.73 -3.01
N GLY A 4 4.15 4.00 -2.29
CA GLY A 4 3.46 3.04 -1.45
C GLY A 4 2.20 2.51 -2.11
N LEU A 5 2.00 1.20 -2.05
CA LEU A 5 0.80 0.50 -2.52
C LEU A 5 0.15 -0.20 -1.34
N ASP A 6 -1.10 0.11 -1.04
CA ASP A 6 -1.87 -0.78 -0.17
C ASP A 6 -2.10 -2.14 -0.85
N TYR A 7 -2.25 -3.20 -0.06
CA TYR A 7 -2.51 -4.54 -0.56
C TYR A 7 -4.02 -4.82 -0.74
N TRP A 8 -4.80 -4.64 0.33
CA TRP A 8 -6.14 -5.22 0.42
C TRP A 8 -7.19 -4.33 -0.25
N ASN A 9 -7.94 -4.85 -1.22
CA ASN A 9 -8.83 -4.09 -2.12
C ASN A 9 -8.13 -3.11 -3.08
N THR A 10 -6.83 -2.90 -2.92
CA THR A 10 -5.99 -2.07 -3.80
C THR A 10 -5.30 -2.97 -4.83
N VAL A 11 -4.12 -3.51 -4.50
CA VAL A 11 -3.37 -4.42 -5.38
C VAL A 11 -4.16 -5.72 -5.59
N SER A 12 -4.76 -6.28 -4.54
CA SER A 12 -5.42 -7.60 -4.62
C SER A 12 -6.60 -7.65 -5.59
N HIS A 13 -7.17 -6.50 -5.98
CA HIS A 13 -8.30 -6.41 -6.92
C HIS A 13 -7.94 -5.71 -8.24
N ASN A 14 -6.73 -5.16 -8.36
CA ASN A 14 -6.27 -4.42 -9.54
C ASN A 14 -4.84 -4.85 -9.93
N LEU A 15 -4.53 -6.14 -9.77
CA LEU A 15 -3.16 -6.68 -9.87
C LEU A 15 -2.47 -6.30 -11.19
N ASP A 16 -3.12 -6.51 -12.33
CA ASP A 16 -2.50 -6.23 -13.63
C ASP A 16 -2.18 -4.75 -13.81
N THR A 17 -3.06 -3.87 -13.35
CA THR A 17 -2.83 -2.42 -13.38
C THR A 17 -1.62 -2.04 -12.52
N PHE A 18 -1.55 -2.58 -11.30
CA PHE A 18 -0.43 -2.27 -10.40
C PHE A 18 0.86 -2.95 -10.80
N ARG A 19 0.83 -4.09 -11.51
CA ARG A 19 2.02 -4.71 -12.09
C ARG A 19 2.65 -3.82 -13.16
N VAL A 20 1.85 -3.40 -14.15
CA VAL A 20 2.32 -2.47 -15.20
C VAL A 20 2.83 -1.16 -14.60
N LEU A 21 2.14 -0.61 -13.60
CA LEU A 21 2.58 0.60 -12.92
C LEU A 21 3.90 0.39 -12.15
N ALA A 22 4.02 -0.71 -11.41
CA ALA A 22 5.21 -1.01 -10.63
C ALA A 22 6.43 -1.22 -11.53
N ASP A 23 6.29 -1.98 -12.62
CA ASP A 23 7.35 -2.16 -13.62
C ASP A 23 7.81 -0.81 -14.17
N ALA A 24 6.89 0.03 -14.64
CA ALA A 24 7.23 1.33 -15.19
C ALA A 24 7.93 2.26 -14.18
N LEU A 25 7.53 2.21 -12.91
CA LEU A 25 8.17 2.99 -11.84
C LEU A 25 9.58 2.47 -11.56
N LEU A 26 9.76 1.15 -11.45
CA LEU A 26 11.06 0.52 -11.19
C LEU A 26 12.03 0.78 -12.35
N ASP A 27 11.59 0.62 -13.60
CA ASP A 27 12.38 0.94 -14.80
C ASP A 27 12.77 2.42 -14.85
N GLY A 28 11.92 3.31 -14.31
CA GLY A 28 12.21 4.73 -14.12
C GLY A 28 13.18 5.05 -12.97
N GLY A 29 13.76 4.05 -12.31
CA GLY A 29 14.66 4.22 -11.18
C GLY A 29 13.95 4.69 -9.91
N HIS A 30 12.67 4.36 -9.74
CA HIS A 30 11.90 4.61 -8.52
C HIS A 30 11.83 3.35 -7.67
N GLU A 31 11.39 3.49 -6.42
CA GLU A 31 11.17 2.36 -5.53
C GLU A 31 9.68 2.19 -5.24
N VAL A 32 9.21 0.95 -5.21
CA VAL A 32 7.80 0.59 -5.02
C VAL A 32 7.69 -0.29 -3.80
N TYR A 33 6.85 0.06 -2.85
CA TYR A 33 6.67 -0.66 -1.59
C TYR A 33 5.22 -1.06 -1.40
N ILE A 34 4.97 -2.31 -1.00
CA ILE A 34 3.66 -2.67 -0.45
C ILE A 34 3.62 -2.23 1.01
N VAL A 35 2.62 -1.46 1.39
CA VAL A 35 2.39 -1.02 2.77
C VAL A 35 0.98 -1.41 3.17
N THR A 36 0.86 -2.50 3.91
CA THR A 36 -0.44 -3.08 4.31
C THR A 36 -0.65 -3.00 5.81
N ALA A 37 -1.88 -2.66 6.20
CA ALA A 37 -2.30 -2.63 7.59
C ALA A 37 -3.26 -3.80 7.86
N VAL A 38 -2.94 -4.66 8.83
CA VAL A 38 -3.70 -5.89 9.10
C VAL A 38 -4.09 -5.99 10.57
N GLY A 39 -5.26 -6.55 10.83
CA GLY A 39 -5.64 -6.92 12.20
C GLY A 39 -4.88 -8.18 12.65
N HIS A 40 -4.70 -8.36 13.96
CA HIS A 40 -3.97 -9.49 14.58
C HIS A 40 -4.30 -10.87 14.00
N ARG A 41 -5.57 -11.12 13.66
CA ARG A 41 -6.04 -12.43 13.17
C ARG A 41 -5.51 -12.79 11.77
N ARG A 42 -5.12 -11.80 10.94
CA ARG A 42 -4.73 -12.03 9.53
C ARG A 42 -3.23 -11.90 9.28
N LYS A 43 -2.44 -11.53 10.29
CA LYS A 43 -0.99 -11.24 10.11
C LYS A 43 -0.19 -12.39 9.51
N HIS A 44 -0.62 -13.63 9.73
CA HIS A 44 0.13 -14.82 9.29
C HIS A 44 -0.13 -15.22 7.84
N THR A 45 -1.26 -14.82 7.25
CA THR A 45 -1.61 -15.22 5.88
C THR A 45 -1.23 -14.15 4.87
N VAL A 46 -1.34 -12.87 5.24
CA VAL A 46 -1.20 -11.75 4.29
C VAL A 46 0.18 -11.67 3.65
N LEU A 47 1.26 -12.02 4.36
CA LEU A 47 2.60 -12.03 3.76
C LEU A 47 2.76 -13.13 2.70
N ALA A 48 2.18 -14.30 2.94
CA ALA A 48 2.17 -15.38 1.96
C ALA A 48 1.32 -15.01 0.75
N ASP A 49 0.15 -14.38 1.00
CA ASP A 49 -0.73 -13.91 -0.07
C ASP A 49 -0.04 -12.84 -0.94
N ILE A 50 0.68 -11.89 -0.33
CA ILE A 50 1.47 -10.88 -1.06
C ILE A 50 2.59 -11.51 -1.87
N ALA A 51 3.33 -12.46 -1.28
CA ALA A 51 4.40 -13.15 -1.99
C ALA A 51 3.89 -13.92 -3.22
N ALA A 52 2.68 -14.48 -3.15
CA ALA A 52 2.05 -15.19 -4.24
C ALA A 52 1.59 -14.30 -5.41
N LEU A 53 1.52 -12.97 -5.23
CA LEU A 53 1.13 -12.05 -6.30
C LEU A 53 2.16 -11.93 -7.41
N ASP A 54 3.42 -12.24 -7.12
CA ASP A 54 4.55 -12.01 -8.02
C ASP A 54 4.52 -10.57 -8.59
N LEU A 55 4.33 -9.60 -7.68
CA LEU A 55 4.34 -8.18 -8.00
C LEU A 55 5.78 -7.67 -7.81
N PRO A 56 6.37 -7.02 -8.82
CA PRO A 56 7.72 -6.49 -8.70
C PRO A 56 7.70 -5.27 -7.77
N VAL A 57 8.32 -5.42 -6.59
CA VAL A 57 8.38 -4.37 -5.56
C VAL A 57 9.74 -4.37 -4.87
N SER A 58 10.16 -3.19 -4.42
CA SER A 58 11.37 -2.95 -3.63
C SER A 58 11.25 -3.48 -2.20
N GLY A 59 10.04 -3.68 -1.70
CA GLY A 59 9.83 -4.34 -0.42
C GLY A 59 8.38 -4.34 0.06
N VAL A 60 8.16 -5.05 1.17
CA VAL A 60 6.87 -5.13 1.86
C VAL A 60 7.02 -4.59 3.27
N ARG A 61 6.04 -3.81 3.72
CA ARG A 61 5.87 -3.34 5.09
C ARG A 61 4.47 -3.68 5.56
N MET A 62 4.39 -4.49 6.61
CA MET A 62 3.14 -4.86 7.24
C MET A 62 3.09 -4.22 8.63
N VAL A 63 2.04 -3.44 8.88
CA VAL A 63 1.73 -2.89 10.20
C VAL A 63 0.53 -3.62 10.77
N VAL A 64 0.56 -3.88 12.08
CA VAL A 64 -0.54 -4.54 12.79
C VAL A 64 -1.32 -3.49 13.55
N PHE A 65 -2.64 -3.46 13.38
CA PHE A 65 -3.53 -2.60 14.15
C PHE A 65 -4.36 -3.39 15.16
N ASP A 66 -4.72 -2.74 16.26
CA ASP A 66 -5.75 -3.23 17.17
C ASP A 66 -7.15 -2.83 16.67
N ARG A 67 -7.26 -1.63 16.09
CA ARG A 67 -8.50 -1.09 15.53
C ARG A 67 -8.31 -0.62 14.09
N PRO A 68 -9.23 -0.90 13.15
CA PRO A 68 -9.08 -0.47 11.75
C PRO A 68 -8.89 1.04 11.53
N ALA A 69 -9.35 1.86 12.48
CA ALA A 69 -9.19 3.31 12.49
C ALA A 69 -7.73 3.76 12.71
N GLU A 70 -6.85 2.89 13.19
CA GLU A 70 -5.42 3.17 13.37
C GLU A 70 -4.63 3.06 12.06
N ALA A 71 -5.18 2.35 11.06
CA ALA A 71 -4.48 2.07 9.81
C ALA A 71 -3.96 3.31 9.07
N PRO A 72 -4.72 4.43 8.95
CA PRO A 72 -4.19 5.64 8.32
C PRO A 72 -2.92 6.18 8.98
N ARG A 73 -2.90 6.25 10.33
CA ARG A 73 -1.73 6.70 11.09
C ARG A 73 -0.54 5.75 10.93
N LEU A 74 -0.77 4.44 11.05
CA LEU A 74 0.30 3.44 10.95
C LEU A 74 0.93 3.42 9.54
N LYS A 75 0.12 3.57 8.49
CA LYS A 75 0.62 3.70 7.11
C LYS A 75 1.42 4.98 6.91
N PHE A 76 0.96 6.10 7.49
CA PHE A 76 1.70 7.36 7.46
C PHE A 76 3.09 7.24 8.11
N GLU A 77 3.19 6.55 9.25
CA GLU A 77 4.48 6.31 9.92
C GLU A 77 5.45 5.54 9.04
N VAL A 78 4.98 4.49 8.35
CA VAL A 78 5.79 3.77 7.36
C VAL A 78 6.19 4.67 6.19
N CYS A 79 5.27 5.53 5.72
CA CYS A 79 5.60 6.45 4.65
C CYS A 79 6.70 7.43 5.05
N GLN A 80 6.67 7.94 6.28
CA GLN A 80 7.74 8.81 6.80
C GLN A 80 9.07 8.07 6.94
N GLU A 81 9.05 6.86 7.53
CA GLU A 81 10.26 6.04 7.72
C GLU A 81 10.96 5.77 6.39
N LEU A 82 10.18 5.40 5.37
CA LEU A 82 10.74 5.06 4.06
C LEU A 82 11.01 6.30 3.20
N GLY A 83 10.35 7.43 3.44
CA GLY A 83 10.35 8.58 2.54
C GLY A 83 9.44 8.41 1.33
N ILE A 84 8.30 7.73 1.49
CA ILE A 84 7.26 7.57 0.46
C ILE A 84 6.52 8.90 0.28
N THR A 85 6.40 9.34 -0.97
CA THR A 85 5.75 10.62 -1.33
C THR A 85 4.50 10.47 -2.20
N LEU A 86 4.25 9.27 -2.74
CA LEU A 86 3.03 8.90 -3.47
C LEU A 86 2.48 7.60 -2.90
N PHE A 87 1.17 7.54 -2.67
CA PHE A 87 0.51 6.38 -2.07
C PHE A 87 -0.81 6.04 -2.78
N PHE A 88 -1.09 4.74 -2.96
CA PHE A 88 -2.37 4.26 -3.51
C PHE A 88 -3.11 3.42 -2.48
N ASP A 89 -4.38 3.74 -2.22
CA ASP A 89 -5.21 3.08 -1.20
C ASP A 89 -6.70 3.10 -1.59
N ASP A 90 -7.45 2.05 -1.27
CA ASP A 90 -8.90 1.99 -1.55
C ASP A 90 -9.73 2.82 -0.56
N ARG A 91 -9.19 3.09 0.63
CA ARG A 91 -9.92 3.79 1.68
C ARG A 91 -9.79 5.30 1.57
N ALA A 92 -10.93 5.97 1.42
CA ALA A 92 -10.99 7.43 1.36
C ALA A 92 -10.43 8.11 2.63
N ASP A 93 -10.65 7.54 3.82
CA ASP A 93 -10.15 8.11 5.08
C ASP A 93 -8.63 8.00 5.19
N THR A 94 -8.03 6.89 4.73
CA THR A 94 -6.58 6.76 4.60
C THR A 94 -6.02 7.79 3.63
N CYS A 95 -6.59 7.91 2.42
CA CYS A 95 -6.12 8.87 1.43
C CYS A 95 -6.20 10.31 1.94
N ALA A 96 -7.31 10.71 2.55
CA ALA A 96 -7.46 12.03 3.14
C ALA A 96 -6.40 12.29 4.21
N TYR A 97 -6.22 11.35 5.14
CA TYR A 97 -5.23 11.45 6.21
C TYR A 97 -3.80 11.65 5.70
N LEU A 98 -3.41 10.93 4.64
CA LEU A 98 -2.08 11.02 4.03
C LEU A 98 -1.89 12.34 3.25
N ASN A 99 -2.91 12.75 2.48
CA ASN A 99 -2.90 14.01 1.73
C ASN A 99 -2.74 15.23 2.65
N ASP A 100 -3.47 15.27 3.76
CA ASP A 100 -3.38 16.34 4.78
C ASP A 100 -1.96 16.48 5.38
N ARG A 101 -1.09 15.48 5.17
CA ARG A 101 0.28 15.42 5.72
C ARG A 101 1.35 15.40 4.63
N GLY A 102 1.00 15.82 3.41
CA GLY A 102 1.95 16.05 2.33
C GLY A 102 2.37 14.80 1.54
N ILE A 103 1.69 13.67 1.70
CA ILE A 103 1.85 12.51 0.83
C ILE A 103 0.75 12.58 -0.22
N VAL A 104 1.13 12.57 -1.50
CA VAL A 104 0.13 12.49 -2.59
C VAL A 104 -0.54 11.13 -2.51
N ALA A 105 -1.78 11.07 -2.05
CA ALA A 105 -2.51 9.82 -1.89
C ALA A 105 -3.67 9.75 -2.87
N CYS A 106 -3.64 8.73 -3.72
CA CYS A 106 -4.63 8.45 -4.75
C CYS A 106 -5.61 7.40 -4.24
N ASN A 107 -6.89 7.78 -4.14
CA ASN A 107 -7.93 6.82 -3.82
C ASN A 107 -8.22 5.94 -5.05
N VAL A 108 -8.05 4.62 -4.91
CA VAL A 108 -8.33 3.67 -5.98
C VAL A 108 -9.70 3.06 -5.86
N LEU A 109 -10.28 2.74 -7.03
CA LEU A 109 -11.58 2.11 -7.12
C LEU A 109 -11.53 0.71 -6.50
N ARG A 110 -12.31 0.54 -5.44
CA ARG A 110 -12.61 -0.78 -4.89
C ARG A 110 -13.49 -1.53 -5.89
N ARG A 111 -13.02 -2.69 -6.35
CA ARG A 111 -13.84 -3.62 -7.14
C ARG A 111 -14.53 -4.61 -6.21
N PRO A 112 -15.77 -5.02 -6.47
CA PRO A 112 -16.35 -6.18 -5.80
C PRO A 112 -15.47 -7.41 -6.12
N GLY A 113 -15.13 -8.16 -5.07
CA GLY A 113 -14.39 -9.43 -5.18
C GLY A 113 -15.31 -10.61 -5.46
#